data_AF-A0A960H3C3-F1
#
_entry.id   AF-A0A960H3C3-F1
#
_cell.length_a   1.000
_cell.length_b   1.000
_cell.length_c   1.000
_cell.angle_alpha   90.00
_cell.angle_beta   90.00
_cell.angle_gamma   90.00
#
_symmetry.space_group_name_H-M   'P 1'
#
loop_
_entity.id
_entity.type
_entity.pdbx_description
1 polymer ?
#
loop_
_entity_poly.entity_id
_entity_poly.type
_entity_poly.pdbx_seq_one_letter_code
_entity_poly.pdbx_strand_id
1 'polypeptide(L)'
;MVARFSPRGALAATATVAAALSLASTADADPSVVVYPGMEIRQDTNVCTLGFVDPAQRIAFSAGHCRGNGPVTDKAGRYIGTVSTSRDNTPNGTVVRTDQVISDYETIT
;
A
#
# COMPACT_ATOMS: atom_id res chain seq x y z
N MET A 1 -49.23 29.54 1.02
CA MET A 1 -48.29 30.25 1.91
C MET A 1 -46.94 30.30 1.18
N VAL A 2 -46.56 31.46 0.65
CA VAL A 2 -45.31 31.62 -0.13
C VAL A 2 -44.27 32.26 0.78
N ALA A 3 -43.21 31.51 1.11
CA ALA A 3 -42.11 32.01 1.92
C ALA A 3 -41.30 33.04 1.11
N ARG A 4 -41.23 34.28 1.61
CA ARG A 4 -40.38 35.33 1.03
C ARG A 4 -38.97 35.16 1.58
N PHE A 5 -38.06 34.62 0.78
CA PHE A 5 -36.64 34.57 1.12
C PHE A 5 -36.00 35.96 0.97
N SER A 6 -35.35 36.43 2.03
CA SER A 6 -34.63 37.71 2.05
C SER A 6 -33.32 37.60 1.28
N PRO A 7 -33.05 38.47 0.29
CA PRO A 7 -31.82 38.41 -0.52
C PRO A 7 -30.55 38.62 0.31
N ARG A 8 -30.64 39.32 1.45
CA ARG A 8 -29.51 39.56 2.36
C ARG A 8 -29.08 38.29 3.11
N GLY A 9 -30.00 37.37 3.41
CA GLY A 9 -29.69 36.08 4.02
C GLY A 9 -28.98 35.13 3.05
N ALA A 10 -29.34 35.21 1.75
CA ALA A 10 -28.71 34.42 0.70
C ALA A 10 -27.24 34.85 0.46
N LEU A 11 -26.95 36.15 0.51
CA LEU A 11 -25.59 36.69 0.32
C LEU A 11 -24.61 36.37 1.48
N ALA A 12 -25.10 36.32 2.72
CA ALA A 12 -24.26 35.97 3.87
C ALA A 12 -23.94 34.46 3.92
N ALA A 13 -24.88 33.62 3.49
CA ALA A 13 -24.68 32.17 3.41
C ALA A 13 -23.67 31.76 2.33
N THR A 14 -23.61 32.46 1.19
CA THR A 14 -22.67 32.14 0.11
C THR A 14 -21.22 32.53 0.46
N ALA A 15 -21.03 33.67 1.14
CA ALA A 15 -19.70 34.15 1.54
C ALA A 15 -19.02 33.22 2.57
N THR A 16 -19.79 32.68 3.52
CA THR A 16 -19.28 31.76 4.54
C THR A 16 -18.90 30.40 3.97
N VAL A 17 -19.69 29.88 3.02
CA VAL A 17 -19.37 28.63 2.31
C VAL A 17 -18.11 28.81 1.46
N ALA A 18 -17.99 29.90 0.69
CA ALA A 18 -16.80 30.15 -0.14
C ALA A 18 -15.51 30.27 0.68
N ALA A 19 -15.56 30.93 1.85
CA ALA A 19 -14.42 31.02 2.77
C ALA A 19 -14.03 29.66 3.38
N ALA A 20 -15.02 28.80 3.67
CA ALA A 20 -14.75 27.44 4.16
C ALA A 20 -14.11 26.55 3.09
N LEU A 21 -14.50 26.69 1.82
CA LEU A 21 -13.90 25.97 0.69
C LEU A 21 -12.46 26.41 0.41
N SER A 22 -12.11 27.69 0.65
CA SER A 22 -10.74 28.18 0.49
C SER A 22 -9.77 27.73 1.60
N LEU A 23 -10.30 27.20 2.70
CA LEU A 23 -9.51 26.61 3.80
C LEU A 23 -9.45 25.09 3.71
N ALA A 24 -10.13 24.47 2.73
CA ALA A 24 -10.05 23.05 2.52
C ALA A 24 -8.66 22.70 1.97
N SER A 25 -7.88 21.96 2.76
CA SER A 25 -6.64 21.35 2.29
C SER A 25 -6.93 20.49 1.06
N THR A 26 -6.14 20.66 0.00
CA THR A 26 -6.14 19.72 -1.12
C THR A 26 -5.70 18.37 -0.58
N ALA A 27 -6.62 17.41 -0.52
CA ALA A 27 -6.26 16.02 -0.30
C ALA A 27 -5.52 15.54 -1.55
N ASP A 28 -4.20 15.66 -1.53
CA ASP A 28 -3.34 15.04 -2.54
C ASP A 28 -3.31 13.54 -2.22
N ALA A 29 -4.04 12.76 -3.02
CA ALA A 29 -3.90 11.33 -2.98
C ALA A 29 -2.59 11.01 -3.71
N ASP A 30 -1.52 10.76 -2.96
CA ASP A 30 -0.27 10.25 -3.52
C ASP A 30 -0.63 9.08 -4.44
N PRO A 31 -0.33 9.15 -5.75
CA PRO A 31 -0.67 8.08 -6.67
C PRO A 31 -0.08 6.79 -6.11
N SER A 32 -0.98 5.86 -5.77
CA SER A 32 -0.65 4.58 -5.16
C SER A 32 0.54 3.97 -5.89
N VAL A 33 1.56 3.53 -5.15
CA VAL A 33 2.73 2.84 -5.70
C VAL A 33 2.25 1.82 -6.73
N VAL A 34 2.74 1.91 -7.96
CA VAL A 34 2.47 0.87 -8.96
C VAL A 34 3.22 -0.37 -8.51
N VAL A 35 2.46 -1.40 -8.09
CA VAL A 35 3.01 -2.67 -7.61
C VAL A 35 3.05 -3.66 -8.76
N TYR A 36 4.24 -4.20 -9.08
CA TYR A 36 4.42 -5.11 -10.22
C TYR A 36 5.46 -6.20 -9.93
N PRO A 37 5.33 -7.40 -10.55
CA PRO A 37 6.34 -8.45 -10.44
C PRO A 37 7.73 -7.97 -10.90
N GLY A 38 8.76 -8.36 -10.16
CA GLY A 38 10.16 -7.98 -10.39
C GLY A 38 10.56 -6.64 -9.77
N MET A 39 9.63 -5.86 -9.21
CA MET A 39 9.99 -4.62 -8.50
C MET A 39 10.76 -4.91 -7.21
N GLU A 40 11.73 -4.05 -6.88
CA GLU A 40 12.45 -4.09 -5.60
C GLU A 40 11.52 -3.76 -4.44
N ILE A 41 11.59 -4.57 -3.38
CA ILE A 41 10.96 -4.34 -2.09
C ILE A 41 12.02 -4.31 -0.99
N ARG A 42 11.74 -3.56 0.08
CA ARG A 42 12.60 -3.42 1.25
C ARG A 42 11.80 -3.70 2.51
N GLN A 43 12.39 -4.51 3.38
CA GLN A 43 11.81 -4.93 4.67
C GLN A 43 12.95 -5.05 5.67
N ASP A 44 12.96 -4.21 6.71
CA ASP A 44 14.08 -4.15 7.66
C ASP A 44 15.43 -3.98 6.92
N THR A 45 16.35 -4.94 7.06
CA THR A 45 17.64 -4.96 6.33
C THR A 45 17.61 -5.71 5.00
N ASN A 46 16.47 -6.32 4.63
CA ASN A 46 16.35 -7.17 3.45
C ASN A 46 15.94 -6.36 2.21
N VAL A 47 16.55 -6.71 1.08
CA VAL A 47 16.21 -6.20 -0.25
C VAL A 47 15.84 -7.40 -1.11
N CYS A 48 14.60 -7.44 -1.56
CA CYS A 48 14.03 -8.54 -2.33
C CYS A 48 13.27 -8.03 -3.55
N THR A 49 12.67 -8.93 -4.31
CA THR A 49 11.76 -8.58 -5.40
C THR A 49 10.39 -9.22 -5.20
N LEU A 50 9.35 -8.61 -5.77
CA LEU A 50 8.06 -9.29 -5.89
C LEU A 50 8.12 -10.39 -6.95
N GLY A 51 7.70 -11.60 -6.60
CA GLY A 51 7.60 -12.72 -7.54
C GLY A 51 6.29 -12.70 -8.33
N PHE A 52 5.19 -12.33 -7.68
CA PHE A 52 3.86 -12.29 -8.29
C PHE A 52 2.97 -11.25 -7.60
N VAL A 53 1.99 -10.74 -8.32
CA VAL A 53 0.96 -9.82 -7.81
C VAL A 53 -0.38 -10.33 -8.29
N ASP A 54 -1.33 -10.52 -7.38
CA ASP A 54 -2.75 -10.73 -7.66
C ASP A 54 -3.48 -9.39 -7.51
N PRO A 55 -3.80 -8.68 -8.61
CA PRO A 55 -4.46 -7.38 -8.53
C PRO A 55 -5.92 -7.47 -8.09
N ALA A 56 -6.57 -8.63 -8.30
CA ALA A 56 -7.97 -8.83 -7.94
C ALA A 56 -8.12 -8.98 -6.42
N GLN A 57 -7.21 -9.74 -5.79
CA GLN A 57 -7.17 -9.92 -4.34
C GLN A 57 -6.37 -8.83 -3.62
N ARG A 58 -5.58 -8.03 -4.34
CA ARG A 58 -4.63 -7.04 -3.80
C ARG A 58 -3.60 -7.71 -2.88
N ILE A 59 -3.03 -8.81 -3.36
CA ILE A 59 -2.00 -9.57 -2.65
C ILE A 59 -0.75 -9.59 -3.51
N ALA A 60 0.39 -9.21 -2.94
CA ALA A 60 1.69 -9.43 -3.54
C ALA A 60 2.42 -10.58 -2.85
N PHE A 61 3.28 -11.27 -3.61
CA PHE A 61 4.01 -12.45 -3.14
C PHE A 61 5.51 -12.24 -3.33
N SER A 62 6.28 -12.60 -2.31
CA SER A 62 7.75 -12.70 -2.36
C SER A 62 8.22 -13.98 -1.65
N ALA A 63 9.52 -14.15 -1.47
CA ALA A 63 10.07 -15.27 -0.70
C ALA A 63 9.90 -15.04 0.80
N GLY A 64 9.67 -16.10 1.58
CA GLY A 64 9.43 -15.99 3.01
C GLY A 64 10.66 -15.57 3.80
N HIS A 65 11.86 -15.91 3.32
CA HIS A 65 13.11 -15.42 3.90
C HIS A 65 13.33 -13.91 3.72
N CYS A 66 12.54 -13.23 2.87
CA CYS A 66 12.58 -11.76 2.74
C CYS A 66 11.97 -11.05 3.94
N ARG A 67 11.05 -11.71 4.65
CA ARG A 67 10.29 -11.12 5.74
C ARG A 67 11.17 -10.42 6.76
N GLY A 68 11.05 -9.10 6.81
CA GLY A 68 11.61 -8.24 7.85
C GLY A 68 10.57 -7.81 8.89
N ASN A 69 11.01 -7.06 9.89
CA ASN A 69 10.11 -6.38 10.82
C ASN A 69 9.57 -5.09 10.18
N GLY A 70 8.26 -4.83 10.33
CA GLY A 70 7.63 -3.59 9.90
C GLY A 70 7.01 -3.63 8.49
N PRO A 71 6.81 -2.46 7.86
CA PRO A 71 6.15 -2.37 6.56
C PRO A 71 7.05 -2.85 5.43
N VAL A 72 6.42 -3.24 4.32
CA VAL A 72 7.08 -3.45 3.04
C VAL A 72 7.08 -2.14 2.27
N THR A 73 8.25 -1.69 1.83
CA THR A 73 8.37 -0.47 1.03
C THR A 73 9.01 -0.75 -0.32
N ASP A 74 8.83 0.16 -1.27
CA ASP A 74 9.64 0.18 -2.48
C ASP A 74 11.06 0.72 -2.20
N LYS A 75 11.86 0.85 -3.27
CA LYS A 75 13.21 1.42 -3.23
C LYS A 75 13.26 2.88 -2.72
N ALA A 76 12.21 3.66 -2.96
CA ALA A 76 12.10 5.05 -2.53
C ALA A 76 11.56 5.20 -1.09
N GLY A 77 11.24 4.09 -0.42
CA GLY A 77 10.65 4.09 0.92
C GLY A 77 9.14 4.32 0.94
N ARG A 78 8.46 4.24 -0.21
CA ARG A 78 7.01 4.35 -0.29
C ARG A 78 6.37 3.04 0.17
N TYR A 79 5.32 3.15 0.98
CA TYR A 79 4.59 2.00 1.53
C TYR A 79 3.91 1.17 0.44
N ILE A 80 4.10 -0.15 0.49
CA ILE A 80 3.44 -1.13 -0.37
C ILE A 80 2.38 -1.91 0.42
N GLY A 81 2.72 -2.37 1.63
CA GLY A 81 1.85 -3.24 2.43
C GLY A 81 2.51 -3.75 3.71
N THR A 82 1.88 -4.75 4.32
CA THR A 82 2.41 -5.50 5.46
C THR A 82 2.41 -6.99 5.17
N VAL A 83 3.38 -7.71 5.74
CA VAL A 83 3.42 -9.18 5.63
C VAL A 83 2.27 -9.79 6.44
N SER A 84 1.36 -10.47 5.75
CA SER A 84 0.17 -11.11 6.34
C SER A 84 0.43 -12.56 6.75
N THR A 85 1.12 -13.33 5.91
CA THR A 85 1.62 -14.66 6.25
C THR A 85 2.95 -14.95 5.59
N SER A 86 3.73 -15.85 6.18
CA SER A 86 4.97 -16.33 5.59
C SER A 86 5.26 -17.79 5.97
N ARG A 87 6.06 -18.43 5.11
CA ARG A 87 6.72 -19.72 5.35
C ARG A 87 8.13 -19.60 4.81
N ASP A 88 9.09 -20.04 5.61
CA ASP A 88 10.47 -20.21 5.19
C ASP A 88 10.94 -21.55 5.76
N ASN A 89 11.17 -22.50 4.86
CA ASN A 89 11.81 -23.77 5.19
C ASN A 89 12.93 -24.10 4.19
N THR A 90 13.40 -23.08 3.44
CA THR A 90 14.54 -23.25 2.55
C THR A 90 15.76 -23.54 3.42
N PRO A 91 16.46 -24.67 3.21
CA PRO A 91 17.68 -24.95 3.96
C PRO A 91 18.72 -23.87 3.73
N ASN A 92 19.41 -23.48 4.80
CA ASN A 92 20.58 -22.60 4.68
C ASN A 92 21.63 -23.23 3.74
N GLY A 93 22.07 -22.49 2.73
CA GLY A 93 23.06 -22.93 1.75
C GLY A 93 22.56 -22.86 0.31
N THR A 94 23.29 -23.45 -0.64
CA THR A 94 22.98 -23.38 -2.08
C THR A 94 22.30 -24.62 -2.64
N VAL A 95 22.01 -25.62 -1.81
CA VAL A 95 21.54 -26.93 -2.28
C VAL A 95 20.19 -27.27 -1.64
N VAL A 96 19.17 -27.31 -2.48
CA VAL A 96 17.89 -27.96 -2.18
C VAL A 96 17.93 -29.37 -2.77
N ARG A 97 17.69 -30.38 -1.94
CA ARG A 97 17.61 -31.77 -2.37
C ARG A 97 16.21 -32.12 -2.86
N THR A 98 16.12 -33.12 -3.74
CA THR A 98 14.85 -33.55 -4.35
C THR A 98 13.89 -34.23 -3.37
N ASP A 99 14.37 -34.62 -2.18
CA ASP A 99 13.56 -35.18 -1.09
C ASP A 99 12.97 -34.10 -0.15
N GLN A 100 13.25 -32.82 -0.41
CA GLN A 100 12.78 -31.71 0.41
C GLN A 100 11.55 -31.05 -0.22
N VAL A 101 10.47 -30.95 0.54
CA VAL A 101 9.30 -30.13 0.18
C VAL A 101 9.57 -28.69 0.64
N ILE A 102 9.89 -27.81 -0.30
CA ILE A 102 10.20 -26.41 -0.01
C ILE A 102 8.97 -25.52 -0.21
N SER A 103 8.70 -24.70 0.80
CA SER A 103 7.68 -23.66 0.83
C SER A 103 8.31 -22.41 1.42
N ASP A 104 8.72 -21.51 0.52
CA ASP A 104 9.40 -20.26 0.83
C ASP A 104 8.64 -19.12 0.19
N TYR A 105 7.72 -18.55 0.95
CA TYR A 105 6.84 -17.49 0.48
C TYR A 105 6.43 -16.54 1.60
N GLU A 106 6.11 -15.32 1.22
CA GLU A 106 5.32 -14.39 2.02
C GLU A 106 4.20 -13.77 1.20
N THR A 107 3.13 -13.38 1.87
CA THR A 107 2.04 -12.59 1.28
C THR A 107 2.02 -11.20 1.89
N ILE A 108 1.81 -10.20 1.03
CA ILE A 108 1.83 -8.79 1.38
C ILE A 108 0.46 -8.20 1.04
N THR A 109 -0.17 -7.55 2.01
CA THR A 109 -1.51 -6.92 1.92
C THR A 109 -1.51 -5.49 2.42
#